data_AF-A0AAD2SLZ7-F1
#
_entry.id   AF-A0AAD2SLZ7-F1
#
_cell.length_a   1.000
_cell.length_b   1.000
_cell.length_c   1.000
_cell.angle_alpha   90.00
_cell.angle_beta   90.00
_cell.angle_gamma   90.00
#
_symmetry.space_group_name_H-M   'P 1'
#
loop_
_entity.id
_entity.type
_entity.pdbx_description
1 polymer ?
#
loop_
_entity_poly.entity_id
_entity_poly.type
_entity_poly.pdbx_seq_one_letter_code
_entity_poly.pdbx_strand_id
1 'polypeptide(L)'
;MNDKKMISIDQFNADERLAVEQTVKGLMEKYRQRTGKEPDSKKEKEFSSEARRIVMTAKQEKEKAQALKAKKPLRKKKPSSLTASEVSDFSWSASVAKGRR
;
A
#
# COMPACT_ATOMS: atom_id res chain seq x y z
N MET A 1 19.72 3.60 -11.71
CA MET A 1 20.22 3.45 -10.33
C MET A 1 19.05 3.14 -9.41
N ASN A 2 18.76 1.85 -9.18
CA ASN A 2 17.88 1.46 -8.07
C ASN A 2 18.79 0.88 -6.99
N ASP A 3 19.48 1.77 -6.27
CA ASP A 3 20.11 1.38 -5.01
C ASP A 3 18.99 0.88 -4.11
N LYS A 4 18.88 -0.45 -4.05
CA LYS A 4 18.00 -1.18 -3.15
C LYS A 4 18.50 -0.90 -1.74
N LYS A 5 18.17 0.30 -1.21
CA LYS A 5 18.48 0.69 0.16
C LYS A 5 18.03 -0.45 1.06
N MET A 6 19.00 -1.01 1.78
CA MET A 6 18.74 -2.10 2.71
C MET A 6 17.88 -1.52 3.83
N ILE A 7 16.68 -2.07 4.01
CA ILE A 7 15.78 -1.66 5.08
C ILE A 7 16.38 -2.22 6.37
N SER A 8 16.85 -1.34 7.25
CA SER A 8 17.39 -1.72 8.55
C SER A 8 16.27 -2.24 9.43
N ILE A 9 16.59 -3.22 10.28
CA ILE A 9 15.61 -3.85 11.16
C ILE A 9 15.09 -2.88 12.24
N ASP A 10 15.86 -1.83 12.52
CA ASP A 10 15.52 -0.79 13.50
C ASP A 10 14.36 0.12 13.05
N GLN A 11 14.01 0.12 11.76
CA GLN A 11 12.84 0.85 11.26
C GLN A 11 11.50 0.18 11.58
N PHE A 12 11.54 -1.04 12.12
CA PHE A 12 10.36 -1.83 12.46
C PHE A 12 10.09 -1.85 13.97
N ASN A 13 8.80 -1.70 14.30
CA ASN A 13 8.27 -1.89 15.65
C ASN A 13 8.27 -3.38 16.04
N ALA A 14 8.04 -3.71 17.32
CA ALA A 14 8.06 -5.09 17.81
C ALA A 14 7.13 -6.03 17.03
N ASP A 15 5.89 -5.61 16.77
CA ASP A 15 4.93 -6.39 15.99
C ASP A 15 5.36 -6.57 14.53
N GLU A 16 5.97 -5.54 13.95
CA GLU A 16 6.48 -5.58 12.58
C GLU A 16 7.69 -6.50 12.47
N ARG A 17 8.54 -6.58 13.50
CA ARG A 17 9.65 -7.54 13.57
C ARG A 17 9.14 -8.98 13.61
N LEU A 18 8.11 -9.26 14.41
CA LEU A 18 7.44 -10.57 14.41
C LEU A 18 6.85 -10.91 13.03
N ALA A 19 6.24 -9.94 12.36
CA ALA A 19 5.73 -10.12 11.00
C ALA A 19 6.87 -10.41 9.99
N VAL A 20 8.04 -9.75 10.13
CA VAL A 20 9.23 -10.07 9.31
C VAL A 20 9.66 -11.52 9.55
N GLU A 21 9.76 -11.98 10.80
CA GLU A 21 10.16 -13.36 11.09
C GLU A 21 9.18 -14.40 10.53
N GLN A 22 7.88 -14.16 10.69
CA GLN A 22 6.84 -15.03 10.14
C GLN A 22 6.88 -15.08 8.61
N THR A 23 7.10 -13.94 7.96
CA THR A 23 7.20 -13.88 6.51
C THR A 23 8.48 -14.56 6.00
N VAL A 24 9.61 -14.44 6.70
CA VAL A 24 10.83 -15.21 6.38
C VAL A 24 10.58 -16.71 6.48
N LYS A 25 9.96 -17.18 7.56
CA LYS A 25 9.59 -18.61 7.72
C LYS A 25 8.69 -19.09 6.58
N GLY A 26 7.64 -18.33 6.27
CA GLY A 26 6.74 -18.67 5.16
C GLY A 26 7.42 -18.68 3.80
N LEU A 27 8.38 -17.79 3.54
CA LEU A 27 9.17 -17.80 2.29
C LEU A 27 10.09 -19.02 2.22
N MET A 28 10.71 -19.41 3.34
CA MET A 28 11.54 -20.62 3.41
C MET A 28 10.72 -21.89 3.23
N GLU A 29 9.54 -21.98 3.84
CA GLU A 29 8.62 -23.11 3.66
C GLU A 29 8.14 -23.22 2.20
N LYS A 30 7.72 -22.11 1.58
CA LYS A 30 7.35 -22.09 0.16
C LYS A 30 8.51 -22.50 -0.73
N TYR A 31 9.73 -22.08 -0.41
CA TYR A 31 10.91 -22.50 -1.13
C TYR A 31 11.11 -24.01 -1.03
N ARG A 32 11.08 -24.57 0.19
CA ARG A 32 11.19 -26.01 0.46
C ARG A 32 10.11 -26.80 -0.27
N GLN A 33 8.85 -26.34 -0.26
CA GLN A 33 7.76 -26.98 -0.99
C GLN A 33 7.97 -26.97 -2.50
N ARG A 34 8.59 -25.91 -3.05
CA ARG A 34 8.81 -25.78 -4.50
C ARG A 34 10.02 -26.55 -4.99
N THR A 35 11.10 -26.59 -4.21
CA THR A 35 12.40 -27.15 -4.64
C THR A 35 12.73 -28.48 -4.01
N GLY A 36 12.03 -28.89 -2.93
CA GLY A 36 12.33 -30.08 -2.15
C GLY A 36 13.67 -30.01 -1.41
N LYS A 37 14.32 -28.84 -1.36
CA LYS A 37 15.64 -28.64 -0.76
C LYS A 37 15.59 -27.56 0.31
N GLU A 38 16.49 -27.66 1.29
CA GLU A 38 16.68 -26.59 2.25
C GLU A 38 17.29 -25.36 1.57
N PRO A 39 16.87 -24.14 1.97
CA PRO A 39 17.43 -22.92 1.40
C PRO A 39 18.88 -22.75 1.85
N ASP A 40 19.78 -22.53 0.89
CA ASP A 40 21.17 -22.20 1.18
C ASP A 40 21.29 -20.86 1.95
N SER A 41 22.39 -20.66 2.66
CA SER A 41 22.68 -19.43 3.42
C SER A 41 22.57 -18.13 2.59
N LYS A 42 22.80 -18.20 1.27
CA LYS A 42 22.58 -17.08 0.35
C LYS A 42 21.09 -16.78 0.16
N LYS A 43 20.27 -17.83 0.03
CA LYS A 43 18.82 -17.73 -0.13
C LYS A 43 18.15 -17.24 1.15
N GLU A 44 18.61 -17.66 2.32
CA GLU A 44 18.11 -17.15 3.61
C GLU A 44 18.30 -15.63 3.73
N LYS A 45 19.47 -15.11 3.33
CA LYS A 45 19.72 -13.66 3.30
C LYS A 45 18.81 -12.95 2.31
N GLU A 46 18.59 -13.52 1.14
CA GLU A 46 17.64 -12.99 0.15
C GLU A 46 16.22 -12.91 0.73
N PHE A 47 15.72 -13.99 1.36
CA PHE A 47 14.41 -14.02 2.01
C PHE A 47 14.29 -13.03 3.16
N SER A 48 15.33 -12.85 3.96
CA SER A 48 15.33 -11.83 5.02
C SER A 48 15.18 -10.42 4.46
N SER A 49 15.86 -10.13 3.34
CA SER A 49 15.76 -8.83 2.68
C SER A 49 14.40 -8.62 2.00
N GLU A 50 13.83 -9.69 1.46
CA GLU A 50 12.53 -9.70 0.81
C GLU A 50 11.40 -9.54 1.82
N ALA A 51 11.44 -10.27 2.93
CA ALA A 51 10.49 -10.15 4.03
C ALA A 51 10.44 -8.73 4.60
N ARG A 52 11.60 -8.10 4.83
CA ARG A 52 11.66 -6.69 5.26
C ARG A 52 11.01 -5.75 4.23
N ARG A 53 11.21 -5.99 2.94
CA ARG A 53 10.53 -5.19 1.89
C ARG A 53 9.02 -5.38 1.94
N ILE A 54 8.54 -6.62 2.02
CA ILE A 54 7.11 -6.93 2.08
C ILE A 54 6.43 -6.25 3.26
N VAL A 55 7.04 -6.30 4.44
CA VAL A 55 6.48 -5.66 5.64
C VAL A 55 6.51 -4.13 5.52
N MET A 56 7.59 -3.55 4.97
CA MET A 56 7.65 -2.10 4.75
C MET A 56 6.65 -1.62 3.70
N THR A 57 6.43 -2.36 2.62
CA THR A 57 5.41 -2.03 1.62
C THR A 57 4.02 -2.10 2.24
N ALA A 58 3.74 -3.14 3.03
CA ALA A 58 2.46 -3.27 3.73
C ALA A 58 2.23 -2.13 4.73
N LYS A 59 3.28 -1.66 5.43
CA LYS A 59 3.24 -0.47 6.30
C LYS A 59 2.86 0.78 5.51
N GLN A 60 3.56 1.05 4.42
CA GLN A 60 3.27 2.21 3.56
C GLN A 60 1.86 2.15 2.96
N GLU A 61 1.37 0.97 2.60
CA GLU A 61 0.01 0.78 2.11
C GLU A 61 -1.04 1.05 3.20
N LYS A 62 -0.80 0.59 4.42
CA LYS A 62 -1.67 0.91 5.58
C LYS A 62 -1.69 2.40 5.85
N GLU A 63 -0.53 3.07 5.84
CA GLU A 63 -0.42 4.52 6.02
C GLU A 63 -1.16 5.26 4.90
N LYS A 64 -0.99 4.86 3.64
CA LYS A 64 -1.76 5.42 2.50
C LYS A 64 -3.26 5.20 2.68
N ALA A 65 -3.68 4.01 3.08
CA ALA A 65 -5.10 3.71 3.30
C ALA A 65 -5.69 4.53 4.45
N GLN A 66 -4.93 4.74 5.53
CA GLN A 66 -5.33 5.62 6.63
C GLN A 66 -5.39 7.08 6.18
N ALA A 67 -4.42 7.55 5.40
CA ALA A 67 -4.43 8.89 4.83
C ALA A 67 -5.62 9.11 3.87
N LEU A 68 -6.00 8.09 3.09
CA LEU A 68 -7.18 8.13 2.23
C LEU A 68 -8.49 8.10 3.04
N LYS A 69 -8.55 7.37 4.17
CA LYS A 69 -9.69 7.39 5.08
C LYS A 69 -9.81 8.71 5.84
N ALA A 70 -8.69 9.32 6.21
CA ALA A 70 -8.63 10.64 6.83
C ALA A 70 -9.05 11.74 5.85
N LYS A 71 -8.72 11.59 4.57
CA LYS A 71 -9.34 12.33 3.46
C LYS A 71 -10.77 11.84 3.28
N LYS A 72 -11.66 12.23 4.19
CA LYS A 72 -13.12 12.08 4.03
C LYS A 72 -13.47 12.42 2.59
N PRO A 73 -14.24 11.60 1.85
CA PRO A 73 -14.81 12.06 0.59
C PRO A 73 -15.53 13.35 0.94
N LEU A 74 -15.17 14.45 0.27
CA LEU A 74 -15.80 15.74 0.44
C LEU A 74 -17.29 15.45 0.23
N ARG A 75 -18.06 15.34 1.32
CA ARG A 75 -19.50 15.10 1.25
C ARG A 75 -19.97 16.26 0.39
N LYS A 76 -20.39 15.96 -0.85
CA LYS A 76 -20.83 17.00 -1.78
C LYS A 76 -21.87 17.80 -1.00
N LYS A 77 -21.52 19.04 -0.66
CA LYS A 77 -22.40 19.90 0.12
C LYS A 77 -23.70 19.99 -0.66
N LYS A 78 -24.84 20.00 0.05
CA LYS A 78 -26.11 20.28 -0.60
C LYS A 78 -25.97 21.63 -1.31
N PRO A 79 -26.49 21.80 -2.53
CA PRO A 79 -26.31 23.03 -3.30
C PRO A 79 -26.78 24.28 -2.54
N SER A 80 -27.75 24.15 -1.63
CA SER A 80 -28.20 25.22 -0.73
C SER A 80 -27.19 25.66 0.33
N SER A 81 -26.08 24.93 0.50
CA SER A 81 -25.02 25.19 1.48
C SER A 81 -23.67 25.54 0.82
N LEU A 82 -23.68 25.76 -0.50
CA LEU A 82 -22.54 26.26 -1.27
C LEU A 82 -22.64 27.77 -1.39
N THR A 83 -21.51 28.46 -1.30
CA THR A 83 -21.43 29.90 -1.60
C THR A 83 -21.48 30.10 -3.12
N ALA A 84 -21.90 31.29 -3.60
CA ALA A 84 -22.04 31.55 -5.03
C ALA A 84 -20.75 31.27 -5.84
N SER A 85 -19.57 31.41 -5.23
CA SER A 85 -18.27 31.09 -5.85
C SER A 85 -17.96 29.59 -5.95
N GLU A 86 -18.67 28.74 -5.19
CA GLU A 86 -18.51 27.28 -5.20
C GLU A 86 -19.56 26.59 -6.10
N VAL A 87 -20.57 27.33 -6.57
CA VAL A 87 -21.55 26.84 -7.54
C VAL A 87 -20.95 27.02 -8.93
N SER A 88 -20.56 25.92 -9.57
CA SER A 88 -20.23 25.96 -10.99
C SER A 88 -21.50 26.28 -11.78
N ASP A 89 -21.51 27.37 -12.54
CA ASP A 89 -22.63 27.72 -13.42
C ASP A 89 -23.01 26.55 -14.32
N PHE A 90 -24.31 26.38 -14.54
CA PHE A 90 -24.86 25.29 -15.33
C PHE A 90 -24.23 25.26 -16.75
N SER A 91 -23.43 24.24 -17.04
CA SER A 91 -22.79 24.03 -18.35
C SER A 91 -23.68 23.16 -19.24
N TRP A 92 -24.20 23.75 -20.32
CA TRP A 92 -24.98 23.03 -21.34
C TRP A 92 -24.17 21.89 -21.98
N SER A 93 -22.87 22.06 -22.17
CA SER A 93 -21.98 21.03 -22.72
C SER A 93 -21.91 19.78 -21.82
N ALA A 94 -21.96 19.94 -20.50
CA ALA A 94 -21.98 18.82 -19.55
C ALA A 94 -23.32 18.07 -19.55
N SER A 95 -24.43 18.75 -19.89
CA SER A 95 -25.75 18.13 -19.95
C SER A 95 -25.92 17.22 -21.17
N VAL A 96 -25.31 17.56 -22.30
CA VAL A 96 -25.36 16.75 -23.54
C VAL A 96 -24.61 15.42 -23.38
N ALA A 97 -23.50 15.40 -22.63
CA ALA A 97 -22.72 14.19 -22.39
C ALA A 97 -23.49 13.09 -21.62
N LYS A 98 -24.47 13.48 -20.79
CA LYS A 98 -25.28 12.54 -20.00
C LYS A 98 -26.44 11.91 -20.80
N GLY A 99 -26.78 12.50 -21.96
CA GLY A 99 -27.86 12.04 -22.82
C GLY A 99 -27.44 11.03 -23.91
N ARG A 100 -26.15 10.75 -24.06
CA ARG A 100 -25.66 9.80 -25.07
C ARG A 100 -25.64 8.38 -24.46
N ARG A 101 -26.81 7.74 -24.45
CA ARG A 101 -26.93 6.27 -24.44
C ARG A 101 -27.09 5.78 -25.87
#